data_AF-A0A0M9EA43-F1
#
_entry.id   AF-A0A0M9EA43-F1
#
_cell.length_a   1.000
_cell.length_b   1.000
_cell.length_c   1.000
_cell.angle_alpha   90.00
_cell.angle_beta   90.00
_cell.angle_gamma   90.00
#
_symmetry.space_group_name_H-M   'P 1'
#
loop_
_entity.id
_entity.type
_entity.pdbx_description
1 polymer ?
#
loop_
_entity_poly.entity_id
_entity_poly.type
_entity_poly.pdbx_seq_one_letter_code
_entity_poly.pdbx_strand_id
1 'polypeptide(L)'
;MKTSPQKKFPIGRSNFKNVIDGNYYFADKSMLIHHVIEDGSEVLLFPRHRRFGKTLNISMLRYFFEKTKTSNAHLFESLTIRKQETWTHQGQYPVIFLTLKDAKGETWEECLKKLKRIVSKEFSRHCYLLDNNFLQPNIG
;
A
#
# COMPACT_ATOMS: atom_id res chain seq x y z
N MET A 1 -17.70 -11.30 -33.99
CA MET A 1 -16.97 -11.33 -32.70
C MET A 1 -16.90 -9.92 -32.15
N LYS A 2 -17.49 -9.63 -30.98
CA LYS A 2 -17.29 -8.34 -30.30
C LYS A 2 -15.95 -8.42 -29.59
N THR A 3 -14.97 -7.65 -30.03
CA THR A 3 -13.66 -7.55 -29.36
C THR A 3 -13.87 -6.88 -28.00
N SER A 4 -13.49 -7.58 -26.92
CA SER A 4 -13.44 -6.97 -25.59
C SER A 4 -12.52 -5.75 -25.65
N PRO A 5 -12.91 -4.59 -25.06
CA PRO A 5 -12.08 -3.39 -25.12
C PRO A 5 -10.69 -3.68 -24.57
N GLN A 6 -9.67 -3.41 -25.38
CA GLN A 6 -8.28 -3.71 -25.07
C GLN A 6 -7.85 -2.87 -23.85
N LYS A 7 -7.30 -3.52 -22.81
CA LYS A 7 -6.82 -2.81 -21.62
C LYS A 7 -5.72 -1.82 -22.02
N LYS A 8 -5.61 -0.71 -21.28
CA LYS A 8 -4.56 0.28 -21.51
C LYS A 8 -3.35 -0.01 -20.62
N PHE A 9 -2.16 0.36 -21.06
CA PHE A 9 -0.98 0.33 -20.18
C PHE A 9 -1.08 1.46 -19.14
N PRO A 10 -0.73 1.20 -17.86
CA PRO A 10 -0.81 2.19 -16.78
C PRO A 10 0.37 3.18 -16.82
N ILE A 11 0.56 3.89 -17.93
CA ILE A 11 1.67 4.83 -18.09
C ILE A 11 1.54 5.97 -17.06
N GLY A 12 2.58 6.19 -16.26
CA GLY A 12 2.60 7.21 -15.20
C GLY A 12 1.75 6.88 -13.96
N ARG A 13 1.01 5.76 -13.95
CA ARG A 13 0.21 5.34 -12.80
C ARG A 13 1.01 4.40 -11.91
N SER A 14 1.09 4.74 -10.62
CA SER A 14 1.88 4.02 -9.64
C SER A 14 1.11 3.66 -8.36
N ASN A 15 -0.20 3.89 -8.33
CA ASN A 15 -1.08 3.49 -7.24
C ASN A 15 -1.85 2.24 -7.66
N PHE A 16 -1.74 1.16 -6.87
CA PHE A 16 -2.30 -0.15 -7.16
C PHE A 16 -3.82 -0.12 -7.36
N LYS A 17 -4.55 0.50 -6.44
CA LYS A 17 -6.02 0.66 -6.55
C LYS A 17 -6.42 1.32 -7.87
N ASN A 18 -5.77 2.40 -8.26
CA ASN A 18 -6.07 3.10 -9.51
C ASN A 18 -5.79 2.27 -10.77
N VAL A 19 -4.87 1.30 -10.68
CA VAL A 19 -4.54 0.38 -11.78
C VAL A 19 -5.62 -0.70 -11.89
N ILE A 20 -6.03 -1.29 -10.77
CA ILE A 20 -7.05 -2.35 -10.74
C ILE A 20 -8.43 -1.79 -11.08
N ASP A 21 -8.90 -0.76 -10.38
CA ASP A 21 -10.22 -0.16 -10.60
C ASP A 21 -10.37 0.45 -12.00
N GLY A 22 -9.27 0.96 -12.54
CA GLY A 22 -9.23 1.51 -13.90
C GLY A 22 -9.13 0.46 -15.01
N ASN A 23 -9.14 -0.83 -14.66
CA ASN A 23 -9.01 -1.96 -15.58
C ASN A 23 -7.80 -1.84 -16.53
N TYR A 24 -6.66 -1.39 -15.99
CA TYR A 24 -5.40 -1.32 -16.73
C TYR A 24 -4.70 -2.68 -16.80
N TYR A 25 -3.73 -2.82 -17.69
CA TYR A 25 -2.80 -3.97 -17.62
C TYR A 25 -2.01 -3.93 -16.31
N PHE A 26 -2.03 -5.05 -15.59
CA PHE A 26 -1.29 -5.26 -14.36
C PHE A 26 -0.60 -6.62 -14.46
N ALA A 27 0.72 -6.64 -14.26
CA ALA A 27 1.43 -7.90 -14.10
C ALA A 27 1.25 -8.36 -12.64
N ASP A 28 0.61 -9.50 -12.44
CA ASP A 28 0.35 -10.01 -11.10
C ASP A 28 1.66 -10.34 -10.38
N LYS A 29 2.01 -9.51 -9.40
CA LYS A 29 3.14 -9.69 -8.48
C LYS A 29 2.65 -9.88 -7.05
N SER A 30 1.40 -10.28 -6.86
CA SER A 30 0.77 -10.34 -5.53
C SER A 30 1.42 -11.37 -4.60
N MET A 31 2.14 -12.36 -5.12
CA MET A 31 3.00 -13.25 -4.31
C MET A 31 4.11 -12.52 -3.54
N LEU A 32 4.44 -11.28 -3.91
CA LEU A 32 5.28 -10.42 -3.07
C LEU A 32 4.72 -10.27 -1.64
N ILE A 33 3.40 -10.22 -1.49
CA ILE A 33 2.74 -10.12 -0.17
C ILE A 33 3.07 -11.36 0.66
N HIS A 34 2.96 -12.54 0.06
CA HIS A 34 3.26 -13.81 0.71
C HIS A 34 4.72 -13.85 1.16
N HIS A 35 5.65 -13.54 0.24
CA HIS A 35 7.08 -13.49 0.59
C HIS A 35 7.39 -12.47 1.69
N VAL A 36 6.73 -11.31 1.71
CA VAL A 36 6.94 -10.29 2.78
C VAL A 36 6.51 -10.82 4.15
N ILE A 37 5.49 -11.67 4.22
CA ILE A 37 5.00 -12.24 5.49
C ILE A 37 5.90 -13.38 5.96
N GLU A 38 6.36 -14.22 5.02
CA GLU A 38 7.27 -15.33 5.34
C GLU A 38 8.71 -14.88 5.58
N ASP A 39 9.08 -13.70 5.10
CA ASP A 39 10.38 -13.12 5.34
C ASP A 39 10.51 -12.70 6.81
N GLY A 40 11.38 -13.40 7.55
CA GLY A 40 11.63 -13.14 8.96
C GLY A 40 12.50 -11.91 9.24
N SER A 41 12.80 -11.08 8.23
CA SER A 41 13.62 -9.88 8.44
C SER A 41 12.81 -8.78 9.11
N GLU A 42 13.41 -8.10 10.08
CA GLU A 42 12.80 -6.92 10.71
C GLU A 42 12.62 -5.75 9.72
N VAL A 43 13.50 -5.67 8.72
CA VAL A 43 13.51 -4.58 7.73
C VAL A 43 13.72 -5.13 6.33
N LEU A 44 12.75 -4.88 5.44
CA LEU A 44 12.83 -5.19 4.02
C LEU A 44 13.20 -3.96 3.19
N LEU A 45 14.40 -3.98 2.59
CA LEU A 45 14.84 -2.95 1.65
C LEU A 45 14.55 -3.35 0.20
N PHE A 46 13.77 -2.54 -0.51
CA PHE A 46 13.53 -2.72 -1.93
C PHE A 46 14.44 -1.82 -2.80
N PRO A 47 15.60 -2.29 -3.31
CA PRO A 47 16.62 -1.45 -3.99
C PRO A 47 16.15 -0.92 -5.35
N ARG A 48 16.22 0.41 -5.59
CA ARG A 48 15.60 1.13 -6.74
C ARG A 48 16.14 0.76 -8.14
N HIS A 49 15.88 -0.45 -8.62
CA HIS A 49 16.03 -0.77 -10.04
C HIS A 49 14.89 -0.14 -10.86
N ARG A 50 15.26 0.47 -11.99
CA ARG A 50 14.40 1.33 -12.83
C ARG A 50 13.23 0.52 -13.40
N ARG A 51 12.02 1.11 -13.42
CA ARG A 51 10.78 0.57 -14.04
C ARG A 51 10.20 -0.73 -13.44
N PHE A 52 10.67 -1.18 -12.28
CA PHE A 52 10.12 -2.41 -11.68
C PHE A 52 8.70 -2.31 -11.09
N GLY A 53 8.18 -1.09 -10.95
CA GLY A 53 6.87 -0.86 -10.32
C GLY A 53 6.93 -0.80 -8.79
N LYS A 54 8.03 -0.33 -8.21
CA LYS A 54 8.22 -0.26 -6.74
C LYS A 54 7.10 0.48 -6.02
N THR A 55 6.78 1.69 -6.45
CA THR A 55 5.67 2.46 -5.85
C THR A 55 4.34 1.71 -5.97
N LEU A 56 4.11 1.02 -7.10
CA LEU A 56 2.93 0.18 -7.31
C LEU A 56 2.90 -0.97 -6.30
N ASN A 57 3.99 -1.72 -6.16
CA ASN A 57 4.12 -2.84 -5.23
C ASN A 57 4.00 -2.41 -3.77
N ILE A 58 4.64 -1.31 -3.37
CA ILE A 58 4.51 -0.79 -2.00
C ILE A 58 3.07 -0.35 -1.73
N SER A 59 2.40 0.28 -2.71
CA SER A 59 0.98 0.60 -2.57
C SER A 59 0.09 -0.64 -2.52
N MET A 60 0.45 -1.72 -3.23
CA MET A 60 -0.25 -3.01 -3.19
C MET A 60 -0.14 -3.64 -1.79
N LEU A 61 1.07 -3.66 -1.20
CA LEU A 61 1.27 -4.13 0.18
C LEU A 61 0.39 -3.33 1.15
N ARG A 62 0.38 -2.00 1.03
CA ARG A 62 -0.51 -1.14 1.83
C ARG A 62 -1.97 -1.57 1.68
N TYR A 63 -2.53 -1.59 0.47
CA TYR A 63 -3.95 -1.93 0.29
C TYR A 63 -4.29 -3.35 0.72
N PHE A 64 -3.33 -4.27 0.71
CA PHE A 64 -3.52 -5.63 1.19
C PHE A 64 -3.70 -5.65 2.71
N PHE A 65 -2.73 -5.14 3.46
CA PHE A 65 -2.72 -5.20 4.92
C PHE A 65 -3.69 -4.21 5.58
N GLU A 66 -3.94 -3.07 4.94
CA GLU A 66 -4.58 -1.92 5.58
C GLU A 66 -6.06 -2.16 5.90
N LYS A 67 -6.38 -2.01 7.18
CA LYS A 67 -7.74 -1.95 7.71
C LYS A 67 -8.39 -0.59 7.40
N THR A 68 -9.47 -0.63 6.63
CA THR A 68 -10.25 0.53 6.21
C THR A 68 -11.74 0.33 6.51
N LYS A 69 -12.53 1.42 6.56
CA LYS A 69 -13.99 1.34 6.77
C LYS A 69 -14.69 0.49 5.70
N THR A 70 -14.23 0.61 4.45
CA THR A 70 -14.67 -0.20 3.30
C THR A 70 -13.56 -1.17 2.93
N SER A 71 -13.90 -2.43 2.69
CA SER A 71 -12.91 -3.48 2.39
C SER A 71 -12.18 -3.26 1.06
N ASN A 72 -10.86 -3.46 1.08
CA ASN A 72 -10.00 -3.46 -0.11
C ASN A 72 -9.90 -4.84 -0.79
N ALA A 73 -10.58 -5.87 -0.29
CA ALA A 73 -10.48 -7.24 -0.79
C ALA A 73 -10.77 -7.37 -2.31
N HIS A 74 -11.70 -6.56 -2.82
CA HIS A 74 -12.07 -6.51 -4.25
C HIS A 74 -10.88 -6.24 -5.18
N LEU A 75 -9.85 -5.52 -4.70
CA LEU A 75 -8.65 -5.20 -5.49
C LEU A 75 -7.80 -6.44 -5.81
N PHE A 76 -8.03 -7.55 -5.10
CA PHE A 76 -7.21 -8.76 -5.19
C PHE A 76 -7.98 -9.99 -5.66
N GLU A 77 -9.28 -9.87 -5.99
CA GLU A 77 -10.14 -11.02 -6.35
C GLU A 77 -9.58 -11.88 -7.48
N SER A 78 -8.95 -11.25 -8.47
CA SER A 78 -8.36 -11.93 -9.64
C SER A 78 -6.86 -12.20 -9.50
N LEU A 79 -6.25 -11.91 -8.34
CA LEU A 79 -4.82 -12.03 -8.11
C LEU A 79 -4.47 -13.33 -7.37
N THR A 80 -3.26 -13.83 -7.61
CA THR A 80 -2.76 -15.11 -7.09
C THR A 80 -2.81 -15.18 -5.56
N ILE A 81 -2.53 -14.07 -4.86
CA ILE A 81 -2.56 -14.00 -3.39
C ILE A 81 -3.92 -14.39 -2.78
N ARG A 82 -5.02 -14.28 -3.54
CA ARG A 82 -6.38 -14.59 -3.05
C ARG A 82 -6.55 -16.03 -2.58
N LYS A 83 -5.74 -16.94 -3.13
CA LYS A 83 -5.77 -18.37 -2.86
C LYS A 83 -4.71 -18.84 -1.84
N GLN A 84 -3.91 -17.92 -1.31
CA GLN A 84 -2.83 -18.24 -0.37
C GLN A 84 -3.34 -18.16 1.07
N GLU A 85 -2.73 -18.92 1.98
CA GLU A 85 -3.05 -18.86 3.42
C GLU A 85 -2.83 -17.47 4.01
N THR A 86 -1.84 -16.74 3.48
CA THR A 86 -1.55 -15.35 3.86
C THR A 86 -2.71 -14.39 3.62
N TRP A 87 -3.76 -14.79 2.90
CA TRP A 87 -4.98 -14.00 2.74
C TRP A 87 -5.65 -13.62 4.07
N THR A 88 -5.44 -14.38 5.14
CA THR A 88 -5.94 -14.05 6.49
C THR A 88 -5.49 -12.68 7.00
N HIS A 89 -4.35 -12.17 6.52
CA HIS A 89 -3.81 -10.87 6.86
C HIS A 89 -4.46 -9.69 6.11
N GLN A 90 -5.36 -9.97 5.15
CA GLN A 90 -5.99 -8.93 4.35
C GLN A 90 -6.88 -8.03 5.22
N GLY A 91 -6.62 -6.73 5.18
CA GLY A 91 -7.44 -5.70 5.82
C GLY A 91 -7.44 -5.71 7.36
N GLN A 92 -6.43 -6.34 7.98
CA GLN A 92 -6.40 -6.52 9.44
C GLN A 92 -5.67 -5.41 10.21
N TYR A 93 -4.74 -4.70 9.56
CA TYR A 93 -3.75 -3.89 10.27
C TYR A 93 -3.91 -2.38 10.04
N PRO A 94 -3.69 -1.54 11.06
CA PRO A 94 -3.43 -0.12 10.82
C PRO A 94 -2.07 0.02 10.15
N VAL A 95 -2.05 0.32 8.85
CA VAL A 95 -0.81 0.47 8.08
C VAL A 95 -0.38 1.93 8.02
N ILE A 96 0.77 2.24 8.61
CA ILE A 96 1.43 3.55 8.45
C ILE A 96 2.11 3.61 7.08
N PHE A 97 1.72 4.56 6.25
CA PHE A 97 2.26 4.74 4.91
C PHE A 97 2.67 6.20 4.67
N LEU A 98 3.98 6.45 4.61
CA LEU A 98 4.53 7.77 4.38
C LEU A 98 5.20 7.86 3.00
N THR A 99 4.85 8.88 2.23
CA THR A 99 5.58 9.23 1.00
C THR A 99 6.30 10.55 1.18
N LEU A 100 7.63 10.52 1.04
CA LEU A 100 8.49 11.71 1.15
C LEU A 100 8.70 12.41 -0.20
N LYS A 101 8.02 11.97 -1.27
CA LYS A 101 8.19 12.51 -2.63
C LYS A 101 8.00 14.02 -2.69
N ASP A 102 7.07 14.53 -1.90
CA ASP A 102 6.66 15.94 -1.88
C ASP A 102 7.26 16.73 -0.71
N ALA A 103 8.15 16.12 0.08
CA ALA A 103 8.92 16.76 1.15
C ALA A 103 10.17 17.45 0.57
N LYS A 104 9.97 18.36 -0.38
CA LYS A 104 11.04 19.15 -0.99
C LYS A 104 10.84 20.62 -0.66
N GLY A 105 11.88 21.34 -0.29
CA GLY A 105 11.85 22.79 -0.03
C GLY A 105 13.18 23.39 -0.44
N GLU A 106 13.21 24.70 -0.63
CA GLU A 106 14.45 25.43 -0.91
C GLU A 106 15.28 25.62 0.37
N THR A 107 14.61 25.56 1.54
CA THR A 107 15.25 25.61 2.85
C THR A 107 14.94 24.38 3.70
N TRP A 108 15.74 24.19 4.75
CA TRP A 108 15.50 23.16 5.76
C TRP A 108 14.15 23.35 6.45
N GLU A 109 13.80 24.59 6.79
CA GLU A 109 12.57 24.94 7.50
C GLU A 109 11.33 24.56 6.68
N GLU A 110 11.37 24.79 5.37
CA GLU A 110 10.30 24.37 4.46
C GLU A 110 10.17 22.85 4.37
N CYS A 111 11.31 22.16 4.26
CA CYS A 111 11.35 20.69 4.24
C CYS A 111 10.76 20.12 5.54
N LEU A 112 11.20 20.63 6.70
CA LEU A 112 10.72 20.24 8.01
C LEU A 112 9.21 20.49 8.16
N LYS A 113 8.72 21.65 7.70
CA LYS A 113 7.28 21.96 7.68
C LYS A 113 6.50 20.95 6.84
N LYS A 114 7.02 20.55 5.67
CA LYS A 114 6.40 19.54 4.80
C LYS A 114 6.41 18.15 5.43
N LEU A 115 7.50 17.75 6.09
CA LEU A 115 7.59 16.49 6.84
C LEU A 115 6.59 16.44 7.98
N LYS A 116 6.53 17.49 8.83
CA LYS A 116 5.54 17.61 9.90
C LYS A 116 4.11 17.44 9.38
N ARG A 117 3.80 18.06 8.24
CA ARG A 117 2.49 17.93 7.58
C ARG A 117 2.22 16.50 7.07
N ILE A 118 3.21 15.81 6.51
CA ILE A 118 3.07 14.42 6.05
C ILE A 118 2.76 13.50 7.23
N VAL A 119 3.53 13.60 8.32
CA VAL A 119 3.32 12.80 9.53
C VAL A 119 1.97 13.13 10.18
N SER A 120 1.63 14.42 10.32
CA SER A 120 0.36 14.86 10.90
C SER A 120 -0.85 14.33 10.10
N LYS A 121 -0.80 14.36 8.77
CA LYS A 121 -1.86 13.79 7.93
C LYS A 121 -2.03 12.29 8.15
N GLU A 122 -0.92 11.57 8.24
CA GLU A 122 -0.95 10.14 8.46
C GLU A 122 -1.47 9.79 9.86
N PHE A 123 -1.09 10.56 10.88
CA PHE A 123 -1.64 10.44 12.22
C PHE A 123 -3.15 10.67 12.23
N SER A 124 -3.64 11.75 11.60
CA SER A 124 -5.08 12.04 11.52
C SER A 124 -5.86 10.93 10.81
N ARG A 125 -5.25 10.23 9.84
CA ARG A 125 -5.86 9.09 9.16
C ARG A 125 -6.15 7.91 10.10
N HIS A 126 -5.37 7.82 11.18
CA HIS A 126 -5.46 6.78 12.20
C HIS A 126 -6.01 7.30 13.54
N CYS A 127 -6.63 8.48 13.58
CA CYS A 127 -7.16 9.04 14.84
C CYS A 127 -8.17 8.13 15.54
N TYR A 128 -8.89 7.28 14.79
CA TYR A 128 -9.82 6.27 15.32
C TYR A 128 -9.15 5.25 16.26
N LEU A 129 -7.82 5.12 16.24
CA LEU A 129 -7.07 4.27 17.16
C LEU A 129 -7.07 4.84 18.59
N LEU A 130 -7.32 6.14 18.76
CA LEU A 130 -7.39 6.81 20.07
C LEU A 130 -8.68 6.47 20.83
N ASP A 131 -9.77 6.20 20.11
CA ASP A 131 -11.11 6.11 20.69
C ASP A 131 -11.37 4.80 21.46
N ASN A 132 -10.53 3.77 21.32
CA ASN A 132 -10.88 2.40 21.73
C ASN A 132 -9.74 1.62 22.41
N ASN A 133 -8.80 2.29 23.10
CA ASN A 133 -7.66 1.62 23.77
C ASN A 133 -6.81 0.70 22.87
N PHE A 134 -6.89 0.83 21.53
CA PHE A 134 -6.10 0.01 20.59
C PHE A 134 -4.58 0.14 20.77
N LEU A 135 -4.14 1.19 21.47
CA LEU A 135 -2.73 1.47 21.76
C LEU A 135 -2.28 0.96 23.13
N GLN A 136 -3.17 0.33 23.91
CA GLN A 136 -2.74 -0.36 25.12
C GLN A 136 -2.05 -1.67 24.71
N PRO A 137 -0.78 -1.88 25.13
CA PRO A 137 -0.11 -3.14 24.84
C PRO A 137 -0.92 -4.28 25.47
N ASN A 138 -1.20 -5.31 24.68
CA ASN A 138 -1.63 -6.60 25.24
C ASN A 138 -0.47 -7.15 26.06
N ILE A 139 -0.48 -6.88 27.36
CA ILE A 139 0.39 -7.58 28.32
C ILE A 139 -0.22 -8.98 28.46
N GLY A 140 0.24 -9.89 27.61
CA GLY A 140 0.05 -11.33 27.77
C GLY A 140 1.14 -11.91 28.66
#